data_AF-R2RFW1-F1
#
_entry.id   AF-R2RFW1-F1
#
_cell.length_a   1.000
_cell.length_b   1.000
_cell.length_c   1.000
_cell.angle_alpha   90.00
_cell.angle_beta   90.00
_cell.angle_gamma   90.00
#
_symmetry.space_group_name_H-M   'P 1'
#
loop_
_entity.id
_entity.type
_entity.pdbx_description
1 polymer ?
#
loop_
_entity_poly.entity_id
_entity_poly.type
_entity_poly.pdbx_seq_one_letter_code
_entity_poly.pdbx_strand_id
1 'polypeptide(L)'
;MKTTAELKAEAKNALRGKWGQAVILNLIPTLLTVAVMFFVVLSGVIWFFIHGSGDGMISSVSEYQQNNASGGGTSLVSSIISALFMSGISWTYLDLLRGERTHIDPLKDAFRGFQGVFIGGVILLALLTNIFTTLWTFLFIIPGIVKAYAYSQSYFIYYDQIQQTGEKPKVLDTITASRRLMDGHKGRLFWLDVTFLGWYIVTGLTFGIAYLWVAPYISATKAAFYEDLQANI
;
A
#
# COMPACT_ATOMS: atom_id res chain seq x y z
N MET A 1 22.75 -10.27 -1.17
CA MET A 1 21.56 -9.73 -0.48
C MET A 1 21.93 -8.58 0.44
N LYS A 2 21.32 -7.42 0.22
CA LYS A 2 21.52 -6.21 1.02
C LYS A 2 20.95 -6.36 2.45
N THR A 3 21.57 -5.67 3.40
CA THR A 3 21.10 -5.56 4.78
C THR A 3 19.93 -4.58 4.90
N THR A 4 19.17 -4.64 6.00
CA THR A 4 18.06 -3.70 6.24
C THR A 4 18.54 -2.25 6.31
N ALA A 5 19.76 -2.01 6.80
CA ALA A 5 20.36 -0.69 6.85
C ALA A 5 20.72 -0.16 5.45
N GLU A 6 21.26 -1.01 4.58
CA GLU A 6 21.59 -0.66 3.19
C GLU A 6 20.33 -0.32 2.38
N LEU A 7 19.27 -1.13 2.49
CA LEU A 7 17.99 -0.88 1.82
C LEU A 7 17.39 0.47 2.23
N LYS A 8 17.44 0.78 3.52
CA LYS A 8 16.98 2.06 4.08
C LYS A 8 17.85 3.23 3.61
N ALA A 9 19.17 3.05 3.55
CA ALA A 9 20.09 4.07 3.06
C ALA A 9 19.84 4.36 1.57
N GLU A 10 19.63 3.34 0.77
CA GLU A 10 19.30 3.44 -0.66
C GLU A 10 17.98 4.17 -0.88
N ALA A 11 16.93 3.80 -0.14
CA ALA A 11 15.66 4.52 -0.16
C ALA A 11 15.81 6.00 0.22
N LYS A 12 16.59 6.31 1.26
CA LYS A 12 16.86 7.70 1.68
C LYS A 12 17.62 8.48 0.61
N ASN A 13 18.56 7.84 -0.08
CA ASN A 13 19.33 8.44 -1.16
C ASN A 13 18.46 8.71 -2.39
N ALA A 14 17.58 7.78 -2.77
CA ALA A 14 16.65 7.97 -3.89
C ALA A 14 15.67 9.13 -3.66
N LEU A 15 15.29 9.37 -2.41
CA LEU A 15 14.44 10.49 -2.02
C LEU A 15 15.18 11.82 -1.85
N ARG A 16 16.52 11.82 -1.81
CA ARG A 16 17.33 13.03 -1.57
C ARG A 16 17.08 14.06 -2.68
N GLY A 17 16.70 15.27 -2.28
CA GLY A 17 16.33 16.35 -3.21
C GLY A 17 14.91 16.29 -3.77
N LYS A 18 14.16 15.21 -3.51
CA LYS A 18 12.79 14.99 -4.02
C LYS A 18 11.75 14.76 -2.92
N TRP A 19 12.14 14.93 -1.65
CA TRP A 19 11.29 14.72 -0.49
C TRP A 19 9.96 15.47 -0.55
N GLY A 20 9.95 16.72 -0.99
CA GLY A 20 8.71 17.50 -1.12
C GLY A 20 7.71 16.85 -2.07
N GLN A 21 8.17 16.38 -3.23
CA GLN A 21 7.32 15.69 -4.21
C GLN A 21 6.84 14.34 -3.69
N ALA A 22 7.72 13.59 -3.03
CA ALA A 22 7.37 12.30 -2.42
C ALA A 22 6.33 12.46 -1.30
N VAL A 23 6.39 13.54 -0.53
CA VAL A 23 5.37 13.89 0.47
C VAL A 23 4.04 14.21 -0.21
N ILE A 24 4.04 15.06 -1.24
CA ILE A 24 2.81 15.41 -1.99
C ILE A 24 2.18 14.15 -2.64
N LEU A 25 3.02 13.25 -3.15
CA LEU A 25 2.57 11.98 -3.76
C LEU A 25 1.78 11.13 -2.76
N ASN A 26 2.24 11.02 -1.51
CA ASN A 26 1.53 10.29 -0.45
C ASN A 26 0.42 11.11 0.21
N LEU A 27 0.47 12.44 0.11
CA LEU A 27 -0.56 13.33 0.64
C LEU A 27 -1.89 13.14 -0.12
N ILE A 28 -1.86 12.84 -1.42
CA ILE A 28 -3.06 12.66 -2.24
C ILE A 28 -4.01 11.58 -1.68
N PRO A 29 -3.57 10.31 -1.49
CA PRO A 29 -4.44 9.30 -0.89
C PRO A 29 -4.81 9.64 0.56
N THR A 30 -3.89 10.22 1.34
CA THR A 30 -4.18 10.62 2.73
C THR A 30 -5.28 11.69 2.82
N LEU A 31 -5.25 12.71 1.94
CA LEU A 31 -6.29 13.73 1.87
C LEU A 31 -7.64 13.13 1.45
N LEU A 32 -7.65 12.16 0.54
CA LEU A 32 -8.87 11.45 0.18
C LEU A 32 -9.45 10.71 1.39
N THR A 33 -8.63 10.00 2.16
CA THR A 33 -9.08 9.34 3.40
C THR A 33 -9.61 10.35 4.43
N VAL A 34 -8.93 11.47 4.62
CA VAL A 34 -9.38 12.54 5.53
C VAL A 34 -10.71 13.15 5.06
N ALA A 35 -10.89 13.35 3.75
CA ALA A 35 -12.14 13.84 3.18
C ALA A 35 -13.28 12.84 3.41
N VAL A 36 -13.05 11.54 3.20
CA VAL A 36 -14.05 10.50 3.50
C VAL A 36 -14.43 10.52 4.98
N MET A 37 -13.44 10.60 5.88
CA MET A 37 -13.69 10.70 7.32
C MET A 37 -14.47 11.97 7.69
N PHE A 38 -14.18 13.09 7.03
CA PHE A 38 -14.93 14.33 7.22
C PHE A 38 -16.41 14.15 6.86
N PHE A 39 -16.73 13.47 5.75
CA PHE A 39 -18.12 13.18 5.37
C PHE A 39 -18.83 12.24 6.36
N VAL A 40 -18.12 11.24 6.90
CA VAL A 40 -18.64 10.31 7.92
C VAL A 40 -18.94 11.05 9.24
N VAL A 41 -18.09 11.99 9.62
CA VAL A 41 -18.34 12.83 10.81
C VAL A 41 -19.48 13.80 10.54
N LEU A 42 -19.51 14.42 9.36
CA LEU A 42 -20.57 15.35 8.95
C LEU A 42 -21.95 14.68 8.97
N SER A 43 -22.07 13.43 8.51
CA SER A 43 -23.34 12.70 8.57
C SER A 43 -23.81 12.49 10.01
N GLY A 44 -22.89 12.17 10.93
CA GLY A 44 -23.18 12.05 12.36
C GLY A 44 -23.60 13.38 13.01
N VAL A 45 -22.97 14.49 12.60
CA VAL A 45 -23.34 15.85 13.05
C VAL A 45 -24.74 16.24 12.55
N ILE A 46 -25.05 15.96 11.29
CA ILE A 46 -26.41 16.20 10.75
C ILE A 46 -27.44 15.39 11.54
N TRP A 47 -27.14 14.13 11.85
CA TRP A 47 -28.02 13.29 12.66
C TRP A 47 -28.26 13.88 14.05
N PHE A 48 -27.21 14.40 14.70
CA PHE A 48 -27.30 15.09 15.99
C PHE A 48 -28.28 16.28 15.93
N PHE A 49 -28.19 17.11 14.90
CA PHE A 49 -29.09 18.26 14.75
C PHE A 49 -30.55 17.88 14.46
N ILE A 50 -30.79 16.73 13.81
CA ILE A 50 -32.15 16.27 13.49
C ILE A 50 -32.82 15.59 14.69
N HIS A 51 -32.08 14.74 15.43
CA HIS A 51 -32.65 13.88 16.48
C HIS A 51 -32.37 14.37 17.91
N GLY A 52 -31.50 15.36 18.07
CA GLY A 52 -31.17 15.95 19.38
C GLY A 52 -30.37 15.04 20.31
N SER A 53 -29.84 13.92 19.82
CA SER A 53 -29.06 12.96 20.60
C SER A 53 -27.63 12.81 20.08
N GLY A 54 -26.67 12.66 20.99
CA GLY A 54 -25.23 12.51 20.70
C GLY A 54 -24.85 11.20 20.00
N ASP A 55 -25.78 10.25 19.93
CA ASP A 55 -25.51 8.88 19.45
C ASP A 55 -25.19 8.83 17.95
N GLY A 56 -25.62 9.82 17.16
CA GLY A 56 -25.42 9.86 15.70
C GLY A 56 -23.96 9.93 15.28
N MET A 57 -23.13 10.66 16.04
CA MET A 57 -21.71 10.79 15.74
C MET A 57 -20.95 9.50 16.07
N ILE A 58 -21.27 8.90 17.23
CA ILE A 58 -20.64 7.64 17.64
C ILE A 58 -21.11 6.51 16.72
N SER A 59 -22.39 6.45 16.39
CA SER A 59 -22.96 5.46 15.49
C SER A 59 -22.41 5.59 14.06
N SER A 60 -22.32 6.79 13.48
CA SER A 60 -21.78 6.95 12.11
C SER A 60 -20.30 6.54 11.99
N VAL A 61 -19.48 6.89 12.98
CA VAL A 61 -18.08 6.48 13.04
C VAL A 61 -17.96 4.98 13.29
N SER A 62 -18.75 4.42 14.21
CA SER A 62 -18.77 3.00 14.53
C SER A 62 -19.24 2.16 13.34
N GLU A 63 -20.23 2.63 12.58
CA GLU A 63 -20.76 1.98 11.39
C GLU A 63 -19.75 2.03 10.25
N TYR A 64 -19.05 3.15 10.05
CA TYR A 64 -17.94 3.22 9.10
C TYR A 64 -16.81 2.24 9.49
N GLN A 65 -16.45 2.18 10.78
CA GLN A 65 -15.41 1.27 11.27
C GLN A 65 -15.84 -0.20 11.17
N GLN A 66 -17.09 -0.53 11.50
CA GLN A 66 -17.65 -1.88 11.40
C GLN A 66 -17.80 -2.33 9.94
N ASN A 67 -18.21 -1.46 9.03
CA ASN A 67 -18.28 -1.77 7.60
C ASN A 67 -16.90 -2.04 7.00
N ASN A 68 -15.84 -1.39 7.50
CA ASN A 68 -14.46 -1.67 7.10
C ASN A 68 -13.87 -2.93 7.76
N ALA A 69 -14.24 -3.23 9.01
CA ALA A 69 -13.74 -4.40 9.76
C ALA A 69 -14.44 -5.73 9.41
N SER A 70 -15.72 -5.69 9.00
CA SER A 70 -16.54 -6.88 8.75
C SER A 70 -16.43 -7.44 7.32
N GLY A 71 -15.58 -6.86 6.47
CA GLY A 71 -15.38 -7.38 5.10
C GLY A 71 -16.55 -7.12 4.14
N GLY A 72 -17.48 -6.21 4.47
CA GLY A 72 -18.60 -5.83 3.60
C GLY A 72 -18.17 -5.15 2.29
N GLY A 73 -19.10 -4.92 1.37
CA GLY A 73 -18.81 -4.34 0.03
C GLY A 73 -18.05 -3.01 0.06
N THR A 74 -18.29 -2.17 1.08
CA THR A 74 -17.57 -0.90 1.30
C THR A 74 -16.08 -1.12 1.61
N SER A 75 -15.73 -2.19 2.34
CA SER A 75 -14.33 -2.54 2.65
C SER A 75 -13.55 -3.02 1.42
N LEU A 76 -14.22 -3.68 0.47
CA LEU A 76 -13.60 -4.15 -0.76
C LEU A 76 -13.29 -2.96 -1.67
N VAL A 77 -14.24 -2.02 -1.81
CA VAL A 77 -14.04 -0.81 -2.60
C VAL A 77 -12.91 0.04 -2.01
N SER A 78 -12.88 0.27 -0.69
CA SER A 78 -11.81 1.02 -0.04
C SER A 78 -10.44 0.32 -0.18
N SER A 79 -10.40 -1.00 -0.07
CA SER A 79 -9.19 -1.82 -0.26
C SER A 79 -8.67 -1.75 -1.70
N ILE A 80 -9.57 -1.81 -2.69
CA ILE A 80 -9.22 -1.69 -4.10
C ILE A 80 -8.66 -0.30 -4.41
N ILE A 81 -9.35 0.77 -3.96
CA ILE A 81 -8.88 2.15 -4.15
C ILE A 81 -7.50 2.33 -3.51
N SER A 82 -7.32 1.82 -2.30
CA SER A 82 -6.04 1.86 -1.60
C SER A 82 -4.95 1.08 -2.34
N ALA A 83 -5.26 -0.10 -2.88
CA ALA A 83 -4.34 -0.90 -3.67
C ALA A 83 -3.91 -0.20 -4.97
N LEU A 84 -4.83 0.53 -5.63
CA LEU A 84 -4.53 1.31 -6.83
C LEU A 84 -3.55 2.45 -6.53
N PHE A 85 -3.79 3.25 -5.49
CA PHE A 85 -2.86 4.29 -5.06
C PHE A 85 -1.53 3.70 -4.62
N MET A 86 -1.53 2.67 -3.77
CA MET A 86 -0.32 2.04 -3.26
C MET A 86 0.54 1.47 -4.40
N SER A 87 -0.08 0.84 -5.39
CA SER A 87 0.62 0.31 -6.57
C SER A 87 1.27 1.44 -7.38
N GLY A 88 0.53 2.49 -7.70
CA GLY A 88 1.05 3.64 -8.45
C GLY A 88 2.24 4.33 -7.75
N ILE A 89 2.11 4.54 -6.44
CA ILE A 89 3.17 5.13 -5.59
C ILE A 89 4.40 4.20 -5.54
N SER A 90 4.18 2.90 -5.34
CA SER A 90 5.26 1.92 -5.24
C SER A 90 6.05 1.79 -6.54
N TRP A 91 5.39 1.78 -7.69
CA TRP A 91 6.05 1.76 -9.01
C TRP A 91 6.82 3.06 -9.28
N THR A 92 6.31 4.19 -8.82
CA THR A 92 7.01 5.47 -8.94
C THR A 92 8.32 5.47 -8.16
N TYR A 93 8.33 4.89 -6.96
CA TYR A 93 9.58 4.71 -6.20
C TYR A 93 10.52 3.69 -6.83
N LEU A 94 9.98 2.65 -7.46
CA LEU A 94 10.78 1.67 -8.19
C LEU A 94 11.53 2.33 -9.36
N ASP A 95 10.82 3.07 -10.22
CA ASP A 95 11.42 3.80 -11.33
C ASP A 95 12.44 4.86 -10.85
N LEU A 96 12.17 5.47 -9.70
CA LEU A 96 13.06 6.45 -9.06
C LEU A 96 14.38 5.81 -8.61
N LEU A 97 14.30 4.60 -8.03
CA LEU A 97 15.46 3.83 -7.59
C LEU A 97 16.30 3.34 -8.77
N ARG A 98 15.65 2.92 -9.86
CA ARG A 98 16.31 2.50 -11.10
C ARG A 98 16.96 3.64 -11.87
N GLY A 99 16.66 4.90 -11.50
CA GLY A 99 17.15 6.08 -12.21
C GLY A 99 16.42 6.34 -13.54
N GLU A 100 15.37 5.58 -13.85
CA GLU A 100 14.52 5.77 -15.03
C GLU A 100 13.74 7.09 -14.95
N ARG A 101 13.55 7.62 -13.73
CA ARG A 101 12.89 8.90 -13.49
C ARG A 101 13.70 9.83 -12.60
N THR A 102 13.89 11.06 -13.08
CA THR A 102 14.54 12.13 -12.33
C THR A 102 13.55 13.08 -11.64
N HIS A 103 12.27 13.09 -12.05
CA HIS A 103 11.21 13.91 -11.47
C HIS A 103 10.01 13.07 -11.06
N ILE A 104 9.38 13.41 -9.93
CA ILE A 104 8.12 12.81 -9.49
C ILE A 104 7.01 13.79 -9.86
N ASP A 105 6.00 13.34 -10.61
CA ASP A 105 4.79 14.09 -10.93
C ASP A 105 3.68 13.65 -9.97
N PRO A 106 3.49 14.30 -8.81
CA PRO A 106 2.77 13.68 -7.68
C PRO A 106 1.34 13.27 -8.02
N LEU A 107 0.61 14.09 -8.79
CA LEU A 107 -0.76 13.78 -9.22
C LEU A 107 -0.78 12.62 -10.22
N LYS A 108 0.01 12.71 -11.29
CA LYS A 108 0.01 11.69 -12.35
C LYS A 108 0.49 10.34 -11.84
N ASP A 109 1.48 10.34 -10.96
CA ASP A 109 2.10 9.16 -10.39
C ASP A 109 1.22 8.49 -9.31
N ALA A 110 0.50 9.28 -8.49
CA ALA A 110 -0.50 8.73 -7.56
C ALA A 110 -1.62 8.00 -8.31
N PHE A 111 -2.10 8.58 -9.41
CA PHE A 111 -3.18 8.02 -10.22
C PHE A 111 -2.70 7.01 -11.27
N ARG A 112 -1.41 6.66 -11.29
CA ARG A 112 -0.84 5.70 -12.24
C ARG A 112 -1.52 4.33 -12.17
N GLY A 113 -1.84 3.85 -10.98
CA GLY A 113 -2.57 2.59 -10.79
C GLY A 113 -3.97 2.59 -11.41
N PHE A 114 -4.57 3.77 -11.61
CA PHE A 114 -5.91 3.94 -12.20
C PHE A 114 -5.90 3.96 -13.74
N GLN A 115 -4.73 3.91 -14.37
CA GLN A 115 -4.65 3.85 -15.83
C GLN A 115 -5.26 2.54 -16.36
N GLY A 116 -6.03 2.62 -17.46
CA GLY A 116 -6.84 1.51 -17.98
C GLY A 116 -6.08 0.21 -18.30
N VAL A 117 -4.77 0.30 -18.56
CA VAL A 117 -3.90 -0.87 -18.76
C VAL A 117 -3.67 -1.63 -17.45
N PHE A 118 -3.48 -0.92 -16.34
CA PHE A 118 -3.12 -1.48 -15.04
C PHE A 118 -4.33 -1.75 -14.14
N ILE A 119 -5.40 -0.95 -14.25
CA ILE A 119 -6.53 -0.94 -13.30
C ILE A 119 -7.15 -2.34 -13.12
N GLY A 120 -7.43 -3.04 -14.21
CA GLY A 120 -8.06 -4.37 -14.15
C GLY A 120 -7.15 -5.42 -13.51
N GLY A 121 -5.84 -5.34 -13.75
CA GLY A 121 -4.86 -6.23 -13.15
C GLY A 121 -4.65 -5.99 -11.67
N VAL A 122 -4.54 -4.72 -11.25
CA VAL A 122 -4.40 -4.34 -9.84
C VAL A 122 -5.66 -4.70 -9.06
N ILE A 123 -6.86 -4.48 -9.61
CA ILE A 123 -8.13 -4.91 -9.00
C ILE A 123 -8.13 -6.43 -8.80
N LEU A 124 -7.79 -7.19 -9.84
CA LEU A 124 -7.79 -8.64 -9.77
C LEU A 124 -6.71 -9.17 -8.81
N LEU A 125 -5.53 -8.55 -8.77
CA LEU A 125 -4.49 -8.82 -7.79
C LEU A 125 -4.98 -8.58 -6.36
N ALA A 126 -5.58 -7.42 -6.10
CA ALA A 126 -6.11 -7.06 -4.80
C ALA A 126 -7.19 -8.07 -4.37
N LEU A 127 -8.14 -8.38 -5.24
CA LEU A 127 -9.21 -9.34 -4.96
C LEU A 127 -8.64 -10.72 -4.63
N LEU A 128 -7.76 -11.24 -5.47
CA LEU A 128 -7.28 -12.61 -5.38
C LEU A 128 -6.30 -12.80 -4.21
N THR A 129 -5.42 -11.82 -3.96
CA THR A 129 -4.53 -11.84 -2.80
C THR A 129 -5.30 -11.71 -1.49
N ASN A 130 -6.36 -10.90 -1.44
CA ASN A 130 -7.25 -10.83 -0.27
C ASN A 130 -7.96 -12.18 -0.05
N ILE A 131 -8.58 -12.77 -1.08
CA ILE A 131 -9.23 -14.08 -0.96
C ILE A 131 -8.26 -15.14 -0.45
N PHE A 132 -7.07 -15.26 -1.05
CA PHE A 132 -6.09 -16.24 -0.61
C PHE A 132 -5.62 -15.99 0.82
N THR A 133 -5.31 -14.75 1.18
CA THR A 133 -4.84 -14.40 2.53
C THR A 133 -5.91 -14.68 3.58
N THR A 134 -7.18 -14.35 3.30
CA THR A 134 -8.32 -14.63 4.18
C THR A 134 -8.53 -16.14 4.35
N LEU A 135 -8.47 -16.93 3.28
CA LEU A 135 -8.55 -18.40 3.36
C LEU A 135 -7.43 -18.99 4.21
N TRP A 136 -6.20 -18.51 4.06
CA TRP A 136 -5.07 -18.94 4.90
C TRP A 136 -5.24 -18.51 6.35
N THR A 137 -5.75 -17.31 6.59
CA THR A 137 -6.00 -16.78 7.94
C THR A 137 -7.10 -17.56 8.66
N PHE A 138 -8.16 -17.97 7.94
CA PHE A 138 -9.20 -18.84 8.49
C PHE A 138 -8.68 -20.21 8.91
N LEU A 139 -7.69 -20.76 8.20
CA LEU A 139 -7.04 -22.00 8.61
C LEU A 139 -6.20 -21.78 9.86
N PHE A 140 -5.29 -20.80 9.83
CA PHE A 140 -4.55 -20.31 11.00
C PHE A 140 -4.03 -18.88 10.76
N ILE A 141 -3.95 -18.08 11.83
CA ILE A 141 -3.49 -16.68 11.74
C ILE A 141 -2.05 -16.58 11.23
N ILE A 142 -1.13 -17.42 11.74
CA ILE A 142 0.30 -17.40 11.39
C ILE A 142 0.54 -17.64 9.87
N PRO A 143 0.02 -18.71 9.23
CA PRO A 143 0.19 -18.89 7.79
C PRO A 143 -0.51 -17.80 6.97
N GLY A 144 -1.59 -17.19 7.46
CA GLY A 144 -2.19 -16.00 6.87
C GLY A 144 -1.16 -14.88 6.71
N ILE A 145 -0.45 -14.53 7.79
CA ILE A 145 0.62 -13.51 7.78
C ILE A 145 1.74 -13.91 6.82
N VAL A 146 2.23 -15.15 6.89
CA VAL A 146 3.32 -15.64 6.01
C VAL A 146 2.92 -15.56 4.53
N LYS A 147 1.66 -15.83 4.20
CA LYS A 147 1.15 -15.76 2.82
C LYS A 147 0.95 -14.33 2.36
N ALA A 148 0.51 -13.43 3.23
CA ALA A 148 0.48 -11.99 2.94
C ALA A 148 1.88 -11.49 2.50
N TYR A 149 2.92 -11.88 3.25
CA TYR A 149 4.31 -11.58 2.86
C TYR A 149 4.71 -12.25 1.54
N ALA A 150 4.31 -13.51 1.31
CA ALA A 150 4.62 -14.22 0.07
C ALA A 150 3.95 -13.60 -1.18
N TYR A 151 2.90 -12.80 -1.01
CA TYR A 151 2.21 -12.11 -2.11
C TYR A 151 2.64 -10.65 -2.29
N SER A 152 3.43 -10.09 -1.36
CA SER A 152 3.82 -8.67 -1.33
C SER A 152 4.44 -8.16 -2.65
N GLN A 153 5.20 -9.00 -3.36
CA GLN A 153 5.91 -8.61 -4.58
C GLN A 153 5.06 -8.71 -5.85
N SER A 154 3.80 -9.16 -5.76
CA SER A 154 2.97 -9.44 -6.94
C SER A 154 2.67 -8.16 -7.72
N TYR A 155 2.49 -7.03 -7.03
CA TYR A 155 2.24 -5.73 -7.66
C TYR A 155 3.45 -5.20 -8.42
N PHE A 156 4.67 -5.44 -7.92
CA PHE A 156 5.90 -5.05 -8.62
C PHE A 156 6.16 -5.94 -9.84
N ILE A 157 6.00 -7.26 -9.69
CA ILE A 157 6.15 -8.23 -10.80
C ILE A 157 5.15 -7.94 -11.91
N TYR A 158 3.89 -7.67 -11.57
CA TYR A 158 2.85 -7.34 -12.54
C TYR A 158 3.21 -6.11 -13.37
N TYR A 159 3.77 -5.10 -12.72
CA TYR A 159 4.22 -3.88 -13.37
C TYR A 159 5.42 -4.10 -14.30
N ASP A 160 6.44 -4.80 -13.82
CA ASP A 160 7.63 -5.10 -14.62
C ASP A 160 7.29 -5.95 -15.84
N GLN A 161 6.41 -6.93 -15.69
CA GLN A 161 5.97 -7.75 -16.82
C GLN A 161 5.24 -6.92 -17.89
N ILE A 162 4.37 -6.00 -17.50
CA ILE A 162 3.72 -5.09 -18.46
C ILE A 162 4.75 -4.18 -19.13
N GLN A 163 5.74 -3.67 -18.39
CA GLN A 163 6.78 -2.83 -18.99
C GLN A 163 7.65 -3.59 -20.00
N GLN A 164 7.93 -4.88 -19.74
CA GLN A 164 8.79 -5.70 -20.60
C GLN A 164 8.05 -6.27 -21.82
N THR A 165 6.83 -6.77 -21.64
CA THR A 165 6.10 -7.47 -22.72
C THR A 165 5.05 -6.59 -23.40
N GLY A 166 4.64 -5.49 -22.79
CA GLY A 166 3.53 -4.65 -23.26
C GLY A 166 2.15 -5.29 -23.11
N GLU A 167 2.07 -6.52 -22.59
CA GLU A 167 0.84 -7.29 -22.47
C GLU A 167 0.41 -7.46 -21.01
N LYS A 168 -0.89 -7.69 -20.79
CA LYS A 168 -1.43 -7.93 -19.44
C LYS A 168 -1.06 -9.35 -18.99
N PRO A 169 -0.14 -9.53 -18.03
CA PRO A 169 0.22 -10.86 -17.57
C PRO A 169 -0.95 -11.48 -16.81
N LYS A 170 -1.00 -12.82 -16.80
CA LYS A 170 -1.98 -13.54 -15.98
C LYS A 170 -1.69 -13.29 -14.50
N VAL A 171 -2.67 -12.73 -13.80
CA VAL A 171 -2.54 -12.36 -12.38
C VAL A 171 -2.12 -13.56 -11.51
N LEU A 172 -2.66 -14.75 -11.77
CA LEU A 172 -2.27 -15.98 -11.06
C LEU A 172 -0.78 -16.32 -11.20
N ASP A 173 -0.23 -16.10 -12.40
CA ASP A 173 1.19 -16.35 -12.67
C ASP A 173 2.06 -15.34 -11.92
N THR A 174 1.63 -14.08 -11.85
CA THR A 174 2.34 -13.02 -11.08
C THR A 174 2.36 -13.32 -9.58
N ILE A 175 1.25 -13.80 -9.02
CA ILE A 175 1.16 -14.22 -7.61
C ILE A 175 2.04 -15.44 -7.35
N THR A 176 2.14 -16.34 -8.32
CA THR A 176 2.99 -17.54 -8.22
C THR A 176 4.46 -17.18 -8.33
N ALA A 177 4.82 -16.26 -9.22
CA ALA A 177 6.17 -15.70 -9.31
C ALA A 177 6.57 -14.99 -8.01
N SER A 178 5.67 -14.18 -7.45
CA SER A 178 5.88 -13.52 -6.15
C SER A 178 6.15 -14.52 -5.02
N ARG A 179 5.37 -15.61 -4.96
CA ARG A 179 5.59 -16.70 -3.99
C ARG A 179 6.96 -17.35 -4.12
N ARG A 180 7.43 -17.58 -5.35
CA ARG A 180 8.75 -18.18 -5.62
C ARG A 180 9.88 -17.21 -5.28
N LEU A 181 9.76 -15.95 -5.68
CA LEU A 181 10.72 -14.89 -5.38
C LEU A 181 10.87 -14.67 -3.87
N MET A 182 9.77 -14.76 -3.13
CA MET A 182 9.74 -14.59 -1.69
C MET A 182 10.16 -15.84 -0.91
N ASP A 183 10.40 -16.99 -1.54
CA ASP A 183 10.78 -18.20 -0.82
C ASP A 183 12.18 -18.02 -0.20
N GLY A 184 12.33 -18.35 1.09
CA GLY A 184 13.52 -18.00 1.88
C GLY A 184 13.65 -16.52 2.30
N HIS A 185 12.89 -15.59 1.71
CA HIS A 185 13.03 -14.14 1.96
C HIS A 185 11.91 -13.52 2.82
N LYS A 186 10.86 -14.27 3.17
CA LYS A 186 9.71 -13.78 3.96
C LYS A 186 10.14 -13.21 5.32
N GLY A 187 11.08 -13.89 5.98
CA GLY A 187 11.62 -13.45 7.27
C GLY A 187 12.39 -12.13 7.16
N ARG A 188 13.09 -11.88 6.04
CA ARG A 188 13.80 -10.61 5.82
C ARG A 188 12.82 -9.44 5.74
N LEU A 189 11.72 -9.62 4.99
CA LEU A 189 10.70 -8.59 4.87
C LEU A 189 9.96 -8.35 6.20
N PHE A 190 9.70 -9.41 6.98
CA PHE A 190 9.15 -9.28 8.33
C PHE A 190 10.05 -8.45 9.25
N TRP A 191 11.35 -8.79 9.31
CA TRP A 191 12.31 -8.02 10.12
C TRP A 191 12.44 -6.58 9.64
N LEU A 192 12.40 -6.35 8.33
CA LEU A 192 12.38 -5.01 7.77
C LEU A 192 11.16 -4.22 8.27
N ASP A 193 9.96 -4.78 8.24
CA ASP A 193 8.76 -4.14 8.78
C ASP A 193 8.85 -3.88 10.30
N VAL A 194 9.41 -4.81 11.08
CA VAL A 194 9.62 -4.62 12.53
C VAL A 194 10.48 -3.39 12.81
N THR A 195 11.50 -3.12 11.99
CA THR A 195 12.33 -1.92 12.15
C THR A 195 11.60 -0.61 11.81
N PHE A 196 10.41 -0.68 11.23
CA PHE A 196 9.52 0.47 11.02
C PHE A 196 8.46 0.64 12.12
N LEU A 197 8.34 -0.32 13.04
CA LEU A 197 7.35 -0.28 14.14
C LEU A 197 7.45 1.00 14.98
N GLY A 198 8.67 1.47 15.25
CA GLY A 198 8.89 2.74 15.95
C GLY A 198 8.31 3.96 15.21
N TRP A 199 8.38 3.97 13.88
CA TRP A 199 7.81 5.06 13.07
C TRP A 199 6.28 5.05 13.06
N TYR A 200 5.67 3.87 13.15
CA TYR A 200 4.22 3.76 13.31
C TYR A 200 3.75 4.31 14.66
N ILE A 201 4.52 4.12 15.74
CA ILE A 201 4.25 4.72 17.06
C ILE A 201 4.31 6.26 16.97
N VAL A 202 5.37 6.80 16.36
CA VAL A 202 5.51 8.27 16.15
C VAL A 202 4.35 8.81 15.31
N THR A 203 3.92 8.06 14.32
CA THR A 203 2.75 8.40 13.50
C THR A 203 1.47 8.47 14.34
N GLY A 204 1.25 7.51 15.24
CA GLY A 204 0.13 7.54 16.18
C GLY A 204 0.18 8.76 17.11
N LEU A 205 1.35 9.07 17.68
CA LEU A 205 1.54 10.19 18.59
C LEU A 205 1.33 11.56 17.93
N THR A 206 1.59 11.66 16.62
CA THR A 206 1.41 12.89 15.84
C THR A 206 0.05 12.97 15.15
N PHE A 207 -0.93 12.16 15.57
CA PHE A 207 -2.26 12.07 14.96
C PHE A 207 -2.23 11.84 13.44
N GLY A 208 -1.26 11.03 12.97
CA GLY A 208 -1.11 10.69 11.56
C GLY A 208 -0.26 11.67 10.75
N ILE A 209 0.16 12.80 11.31
CA ILE A 209 0.94 13.82 10.57
C ILE A 209 2.30 13.25 10.13
N ALA A 210 3.01 12.54 11.02
CA ALA A 210 4.31 11.96 10.67
C ALA A 210 4.23 10.92 9.53
N TYR A 211 3.04 10.35 9.26
CA TYR A 211 2.84 9.40 8.16
C TYR A 211 3.28 9.99 6.82
N LEU A 212 3.08 11.29 6.61
CA LEU A 212 3.41 11.96 5.34
C LEU A 212 4.91 11.88 5.00
N TRP A 213 5.78 11.86 6.00
CA TRP A 213 7.24 11.71 5.83
C TRP A 213 7.68 10.24 5.93
N VAL A 214 6.97 9.43 6.72
CA VAL A 214 7.31 8.02 6.92
C VAL A 214 6.90 7.17 5.72
N ALA A 215 5.73 7.43 5.12
CA ALA A 215 5.20 6.73 3.96
C ALA A 215 6.16 6.69 2.76
N PRO A 216 6.71 7.82 2.26
CA PRO A 216 7.64 7.77 1.13
C PRO A 216 8.89 6.96 1.44
N TYR A 217 9.38 7.02 2.68
CA TYR A 217 10.54 6.27 3.13
C TYR A 217 10.27 4.76 3.19
N ILE A 218 9.14 4.33 3.74
CA ILE A 218 8.75 2.92 3.80
C ILE A 218 8.54 2.38 2.38
N SER A 219 7.77 3.08 1.55
CA SER A 219 7.46 2.66 0.18
C SER A 219 8.72 2.57 -0.68
N ALA A 220 9.64 3.53 -0.59
CA ALA A 220 10.93 3.45 -1.27
C ALA A 220 11.80 2.30 -0.73
N THR A 221 11.78 2.02 0.57
CA THR A 221 12.53 0.88 1.13
C THR A 221 11.97 -0.46 0.64
N LYS A 222 10.64 -0.57 0.50
CA LYS A 222 9.99 -1.78 -0.05
C LYS A 222 10.30 -1.97 -1.54
N ALA A 223 10.37 -0.89 -2.31
CA ALA A 223 10.82 -0.93 -3.69
C ALA A 223 12.31 -1.34 -3.80
N ALA A 224 13.19 -0.82 -2.95
CA ALA A 224 14.60 -1.23 -2.90
C ALA A 224 14.76 -2.71 -2.51
N PHE A 225 13.91 -3.22 -1.61
CA PHE A 225 13.88 -4.64 -1.27
C PHE A 225 13.49 -5.51 -2.46
N TYR A 226 12.51 -5.08 -3.27
CA TYR A 226 12.15 -5.78 -4.49
C TYR A 226 13.30 -5.85 -5.50
N GLU A 227 14.01 -4.75 -5.71
CA GLU A 227 15.20 -4.72 -6.58
C GLU A 227 16.31 -5.65 -6.07
N ASP A 228 16.56 -5.67 -4.75
CA ASP A 228 17.51 -6.63 -4.16
C ASP A 228 17.05 -8.07 -4.40
N LEU A 229 15.77 -8.38 -4.33
CA LEU A 229 15.28 -9.73 -4.64
C LEU A 229 15.52 -10.09 -6.10
N GLN A 230 15.18 -9.21 -7.05
CA GLN A 230 15.39 -9.46 -8.47
C GLN A 230 16.87 -9.64 -8.84
N ALA A 231 17.76 -8.85 -8.24
CA ALA A 231 19.20 -8.93 -8.49
C ALA A 231 19.86 -10.20 -7.93
N ASN A 232 19.17 -10.97 -7.08
CA ASN A 232 19.69 -12.19 -6.45
C ASN A 232 18.84 -13.44 -6.80
N ILE A 233 18.14 -13.44 -7.95
CA ILE A 233 17.44 -14.62 -8.51
C ILE A 233 18.43 -15.62 -9.11
#